data_AF-A0A7X7Z1F2-F1
#
_entry.id   AF-A0A7X7Z1F2-F1
#
_cell.length_a   1.000
_cell.length_b   1.000
_cell.length_c   1.000
_cell.angle_alpha   90.00
_cell.angle_beta   90.00
_cell.angle_gamma   90.00
#
_symmetry.space_group_name_H-M   'P 1'
#
loop_
_entity.id
_entity.type
_entity.pdbx_description
1 polymer ?
#
loop_
_entity_poly.entity_id
_entity_poly.type
_entity_poly.pdbx_seq_one_letter_code
_entity_poly.pdbx_strand_id
1 'polypeptide(L)' 'EMIMPGENVHIGVELIMPIAMEEGLRFAIREGGRTVGAGVVTKILA' A
#
# COMPACT_ATOMS: atom_id res chain seq x y z
N GLU A 1 2.11 2.91 16.47
CA GLU A 1 1.59 1.61 16.95
C GLU A 1 2.04 0.52 15.98
N MET A 2 2.14 -0.73 16.45
CA MET A 2 2.54 -1.86 15.59
C MET A 2 1.30 -2.44 14.92
N ILE A 3 1.39 -2.76 13.62
CA ILE A 3 0.31 -3.42 12.87
C ILE A 3 0.57 -4.93 12.92
N MET A 4 -0.43 -5.71 13.30
CA MET A 4 -0.31 -7.15 13.42
C MET A 4 -0.69 -7.87 12.12
N PRO A 5 -0.11 -9.06 11.83
CA PRO A 5 -0.51 -9.85 10.66
C PRO A 5 -2.01 -10.18 10.67
N GLY A 6 -2.69 -9.89 9.55
CA GLY A 6 -4.13 -10.13 9.38
C GLY A 6 -5.01 -8.93 9.67
N GLU A 7 -4.46 -7.82 10.20
CA GLU A 7 -5.21 -6.59 10.40
C GLU A 7 -5.35 -5.78 9.11
N ASN A 8 -6.51 -5.13 8.95
CA ASN A 8 -6.73 -4.13 7.92
C ASN A 8 -6.58 -2.74 8.52
N VAL A 9 -5.74 -1.92 7.89
CA VAL A 9 -5.44 -0.56 8.37
C VAL A 9 -5.34 0.40 7.20
N HIS A 10 -5.62 1.68 7.47
CA HIS A 10 -5.35 2.76 6.53
C HIS A 10 -3.94 3.31 6.78
N ILE A 11 -3.15 3.43 5.71
CA ILE A 11 -1.78 3.93 5.78
C ILE A 11 -1.58 5.07 4.79
N GLY A 12 -0.80 6.08 5.18
CA GLY A 12 -0.21 7.03 4.25
C GLY A 12 1.05 6.43 3.65
N VAL A 13 1.23 6.55 2.35
CA VAL A 13 2.38 5.99 1.63
C VAL A 13 3.01 7.08 0.77
N GLU A 14 4.32 7.24 0.89
CA GLU A 14 5.14 8.08 0.02
C GLU A 14 5.99 7.18 -0.87
N LEU A 15 5.94 7.40 -2.19
CA LEU A 15 6.71 6.62 -3.14
C LEU A 15 8.04 7.30 -3.44
N ILE A 16 9.10 6.50 -3.54
CA ILE A 16 10.44 6.99 -3.93
C ILE A 16 10.44 7.51 -5.39
N MET A 17 9.61 6.90 -6.24
CA MET A 17 9.47 7.27 -7.66
C MET A 17 8.00 7.47 -8.01
N PRO A 18 7.67 8.44 -8.87
CA PRO A 18 6.30 8.65 -9.32
C PRO A 18 5.83 7.45 -10.15
N ILE A 19 4.60 7.02 -9.90
CA ILE A 19 3.92 5.96 -10.62
C ILE A 19 2.55 6.50 -11.04
N ALA A 20 2.14 6.22 -12.27
CA ALA A 20 0.77 6.53 -12.71
C ALA A 20 -0.22 5.67 -11.91
N MET A 21 -1.18 6.32 -11.25
CA MET A 21 -2.14 5.64 -10.38
C MET A 21 -3.50 6.33 -10.39
N GLU A 22 -4.52 5.60 -9.99
CA GLU A 22 -5.89 6.05 -9.79
C GLU A 22 -6.47 5.46 -8.49
N GLU A 23 -7.49 6.10 -7.92
CA GLU A 23 -8.24 5.53 -6.79
C GLU A 23 -8.90 4.20 -7.21
N GLY A 24 -8.82 3.20 -6.34
CA GLY A 24 -9.28 1.84 -6.63
C GLY A 24 -8.21 0.92 -7.24
N LEU A 25 -7.05 1.45 -7.64
CA LEU A 25 -5.93 0.63 -8.09
C LEU A 25 -5.47 -0.31 -6.98
N ARG A 26 -5.37 -1.61 -7.28
CA ARG A 26 -4.88 -2.64 -6.36
C ARG A 26 -3.38 -2.81 -6.47
N PHE A 27 -2.73 -3.07 -5.34
CA PHE A 27 -1.28 -3.31 -5.27
C PHE A 27 -0.93 -4.39 -4.25
N ALA A 28 0.29 -4.90 -4.34
CA ALA A 28 0.87 -5.83 -3.38
C ALA A 28 2.03 -5.18 -2.64
N ILE A 29 2.14 -5.46 -1.34
CA ILE A 29 3.29 -5.07 -0.51
C ILE A 29 4.23 -6.27 -0.46
N ARG A 30 5.51 -6.03 -0.81
CA ARG A 30 6.51 -7.09 -0.92
C ARG A 30 7.76 -6.76 -0.13
N GLU A 31 8.27 -7.77 0.58
CA GLU A 31 9.52 -7.70 1.33
C GLU A 31 10.34 -8.95 1.01
N GLY A 32 11.64 -8.78 0.69
CA GLY A 32 12.51 -9.90 0.33
C GLY A 32 11.98 -10.78 -0.81
N GLY A 33 11.19 -10.19 -1.74
CA GLY A 33 10.56 -10.90 -2.84
C GLY A 33 9.28 -11.67 -2.50
N ARG A 34 8.84 -11.70 -1.24
CA ARG A 34 7.58 -12.34 -0.80
C ARG A 34 6.48 -11.31 -0.64
N THR A 35 5.23 -11.69 -0.94
CA THR A 35 4.06 -10.84 -0.69
C THR A 35 3.69 -10.92 0.79
N VAL A 36 3.64 -9.78 1.46
CA VAL A 36 3.32 -9.67 2.89
C VAL A 36 1.99 -8.94 3.14
N GLY A 37 1.44 -8.28 2.11
CA GLY A 37 0.16 -7.61 2.19
C GLY A 37 -0.40 -7.29 0.81
N ALA A 38 -1.67 -6.90 0.78
CA ALA A 38 -2.36 -6.40 -0.40
C ALA A 38 -3.12 -5.14 -0.02
N GLY A 39 -3.24 -4.21 -0.97
CA GLY A 39 -3.89 -2.93 -0.73
C GLY A 39 -4.64 -2.43 -1.94
N VAL A 40 -5.42 -1.37 -1.70
CA VAL A 40 -6.12 -0.60 -2.71
C VAL A 40 -5.88 0.88 -2.44
N VAL A 41 -5.63 1.66 -3.48
CA VAL A 41 -5.47 3.12 -3.35
C VAL A 41 -6.83 3.72 -3.01
N THR A 42 -6.96 4.34 -1.83
CA THR A 42 -8.20 4.95 -1.36
C THR A 42 -8.31 6.43 -1.67
N LYS A 43 -7.17 7.15 -1.71
CA LYS A 43 -7.09 8.56 -2.05
C LYS A 43 -5.67 8.91 -2.51
N ILE A 44 -5.55 9.71 -3.57
CA ILE A 44 -4.26 10.27 -4.01
C ILE A 44 -4.01 11.59 -3.27
N LEU A 45 -2.85 11.69 -2.62
CA LEU A 45 -2.39 12.89 -1.93
C LEU A 45 -1.37 13.58 -2.83
N ALA A 46 -1.69 14.79 -3.29
CA ALA A 46 -0.84 15.62 -4.17
C ALA A 46 -0.17 16.75 -3.38
#